data_AF-A0A9X2SYM5-F1
#
_entry.id   AF-A0A9X2SYM5-F1
#
_cell.length_a   1.000
_cell.length_b   1.000
_cell.length_c   1.000
_cell.angle_alpha   90.00
_cell.angle_beta   90.00
_cell.angle_gamma   90.00
#
_symmetry.space_group_name_H-M   'P 1'
#
loop_
_entity.id
_entity.type
_entity.pdbx_description
1 polymer ?
#
loop_
_entity_poly.entity_id
_entity_poly.type
_entity_poly.pdbx_seq_one_letter_code
_entity_poly.pdbx_strand_id
1 'polypeptide(L)'
;MSRFESSRFVRNPKVMHVDVLKSACDTLGWTYRVIDNELLVTDAKQSAKSYGEFAIRLNLTTNEVTYNTYYMPNAAQKVEELQNQFYALNAAYAKKSLIQEFKKRGFNYKPNDHFTPSTEEIYCFFMVGRSKDKNEDEPVAQIKFTILKDGTIVTDSDYLPNDVNERAHDAMDVLEQLLGNKRVMTKKPVPSKYLSKMKPRRVTTQTIENK
;
A
#
# COMPACT_ATOMS: atom_id res chain seq x y z
N MET A 1 -11.76 -4.11 19.56
CA MET A 1 -11.93 -3.40 18.26
C MET A 1 -12.92 -4.19 17.41
N SER A 2 -13.61 -3.56 16.46
CA SER A 2 -14.82 -4.11 15.82
C SER A 2 -14.48 -5.29 14.93
N ARG A 3 -15.22 -6.39 15.06
CA ARG A 3 -15.05 -7.59 14.20
C ARG A 3 -15.60 -7.39 12.79
N PHE A 4 -16.35 -6.29 12.61
CA PHE A 4 -16.88 -5.74 11.36
C PHE A 4 -16.25 -4.37 11.12
N GLU A 5 -15.35 -4.30 10.15
CA GLU A 5 -14.61 -3.08 9.86
C GLU A 5 -14.35 -2.88 8.38
N SER A 6 -14.37 -1.61 7.99
CA SER A 6 -13.66 -1.14 6.81
C SER A 6 -12.47 -0.30 7.26
N SER A 7 -11.38 -0.37 6.51
CA SER A 7 -10.22 0.48 6.77
C SER A 7 -9.65 1.04 5.48
N ARG A 8 -8.92 2.16 5.61
CA ARG A 8 -8.27 2.81 4.48
C ARG A 8 -6.86 3.21 4.85
N PHE A 9 -5.90 2.80 4.04
CA PHE A 9 -4.56 3.36 4.00
C PHE A 9 -4.54 4.40 2.88
N VAL A 10 -4.70 5.66 3.25
CA VAL A 10 -4.60 6.77 2.30
C VAL A 10 -3.15 6.88 1.88
N ARG A 11 -2.90 7.08 0.58
CA ARG A 11 -1.54 7.33 0.09
C ARG A 11 -0.95 8.56 0.79
N ASN A 12 0.22 8.41 1.39
CA ASN A 12 1.06 9.55 1.76
C ASN A 12 1.86 9.89 0.51
N PRO A 13 1.63 11.04 -0.15
CA PRO A 13 2.47 11.42 -1.26
C PRO A 13 3.93 11.34 -0.82
N LYS A 14 4.30 11.96 0.32
CA LYS A 14 5.68 12.13 0.83
C LYS A 14 6.47 10.85 1.08
N VAL A 15 5.83 9.69 1.06
CA VAL A 15 6.50 8.40 1.22
C VAL A 15 6.66 7.79 -0.16
N MET A 16 7.88 7.87 -0.70
CA MET A 16 8.20 7.25 -1.99
C MET A 16 9.20 6.12 -1.81
N HIS A 17 8.78 4.92 -2.23
CA HIS A 17 9.68 3.78 -2.29
C HIS A 17 10.69 4.01 -3.41
N VAL A 18 11.93 4.31 -3.03
CA VAL A 18 13.02 4.63 -3.95
C VAL A 18 13.19 3.52 -5.00
N ASP A 19 13.03 2.26 -4.63
CA ASP A 19 13.16 1.14 -5.58
C ASP A 19 12.03 1.07 -6.61
N VAL A 20 10.81 1.50 -6.24
CA VAL A 20 9.69 1.62 -7.18
C VAL A 20 9.95 2.76 -8.16
N LEU A 21 10.53 3.86 -7.67
CA LEU A 21 10.88 5.02 -8.48
C LEU A 21 12.03 4.73 -9.46
N LYS A 22 13.08 4.02 -9.00
CA LYS A 22 14.13 3.47 -9.86
C LYS A 22 13.54 2.58 -10.95
N SER A 23 12.67 1.65 -10.57
CA SER A 23 11.98 0.76 -11.51
C SER A 23 11.13 1.53 -12.53
N ALA A 24 10.54 2.66 -12.13
CA ALA A 24 9.77 3.53 -13.03
C ALA A 24 10.68 4.17 -14.08
N CYS A 25 11.82 4.74 -13.66
CA CYS A 25 12.82 5.26 -14.59
C CYS A 25 13.38 4.17 -15.52
N ASP A 26 13.70 2.99 -14.98
CA ASP A 26 14.18 1.85 -15.78
C ASP A 26 13.17 1.44 -16.86
N THR A 27 11.87 1.40 -16.50
CA THR A 27 10.80 1.04 -17.46
C THR A 27 10.66 2.07 -18.58
N LEU A 28 10.84 3.36 -18.26
CA LEU A 28 10.85 4.43 -19.25
C LEU A 28 12.17 4.47 -20.07
N GLY A 29 13.18 3.68 -19.64
CA GLY A 29 14.52 3.67 -20.20
C GLY A 29 15.26 4.98 -19.95
N TRP A 30 15.05 5.59 -18.79
CA TRP A 30 15.67 6.84 -18.38
C TRP A 30 16.95 6.57 -17.58
N THR A 31 17.93 7.44 -17.74
CA THR A 31 19.17 7.40 -16.94
C THR A 31 19.04 8.31 -15.74
N TYR A 32 19.37 7.79 -14.56
CA TYR A 32 19.30 8.52 -13.31
C TYR A 32 20.49 8.22 -12.39
N ARG A 33 20.66 9.07 -11.37
CA ARG A 33 21.56 8.87 -10.24
C ARG A 33 20.80 9.16 -8.96
N VAL A 34 21.07 8.40 -7.92
CA VAL A 34 20.63 8.71 -6.57
C VAL A 34 21.83 9.24 -5.81
N ILE A 35 21.74 10.49 -5.35
CA ILE A 35 22.77 11.14 -4.54
C ILE A 35 22.08 11.67 -3.31
N ASP A 36 22.54 11.25 -2.12
CA ASP A 36 21.88 11.54 -0.84
C ASP A 36 20.37 11.19 -0.88
N ASN A 37 19.50 12.17 -0.66
CA ASN A 37 18.04 12.03 -0.69
C ASN A 37 17.42 12.60 -1.99
N GLU A 38 18.17 12.69 -3.07
CA GLU A 38 17.70 13.19 -4.35
C GLU A 38 17.86 12.14 -5.46
N LEU A 39 16.81 11.97 -6.25
CA LEU A 39 16.88 11.30 -7.54
C LEU A 39 17.10 12.34 -8.63
N LEU A 40 18.21 12.23 -9.34
CA LEU A 40 18.58 13.08 -10.46
C LEU A 40 18.46 12.28 -11.75
N VAL A 41 17.43 12.55 -12.54
CA VAL A 41 17.27 12.02 -13.90
C VAL A 41 18.13 12.87 -14.81
N THR A 42 19.17 12.28 -15.38
CA THR A 42 20.10 12.95 -16.31
C THR A 42 19.65 12.83 -17.77
N ASP A 43 18.92 11.76 -18.09
CA ASP A 43 18.37 11.53 -19.43
C ASP A 43 16.96 10.92 -19.32
N ALA A 44 15.94 11.70 -19.70
CA ALA A 44 14.54 11.33 -19.79
C ALA A 44 14.08 11.08 -21.25
N LYS A 45 15.05 10.79 -22.14
CA LYS A 45 14.87 10.68 -23.60
C LYS A 45 14.32 11.96 -24.23
N GLN A 46 14.70 13.11 -23.69
CA GLN A 46 14.42 14.42 -24.28
C GLN A 46 15.31 14.67 -25.50
N SER A 47 14.87 15.52 -26.42
CA SER A 47 15.60 15.80 -27.66
C SER A 47 16.91 16.58 -27.42
N ALA A 48 17.00 17.36 -26.35
CA ALA A 48 18.19 18.15 -26.00
C ALA A 48 19.09 17.43 -25.00
N LYS A 49 20.41 17.41 -25.26
CA LYS A 49 21.38 16.87 -24.30
C LYS A 49 21.52 17.84 -23.12
N SER A 50 21.44 17.31 -21.90
CA SER A 50 21.55 18.10 -20.66
C SER A 50 23.00 18.43 -20.26
N TYR A 51 24.01 18.07 -21.06
CA TYR A 51 25.45 18.34 -20.83
C TYR A 51 25.97 18.06 -19.39
N GLY A 52 25.40 17.07 -18.70
CA GLY A 52 25.78 16.70 -17.33
C GLY A 52 24.87 17.28 -16.23
N GLU A 53 23.92 18.14 -16.58
CA GLU A 53 22.86 18.61 -15.68
C GLU A 53 21.70 17.60 -15.57
N PHE A 54 20.82 17.84 -14.60
CA PHE A 54 19.60 17.05 -14.42
C PHE A 54 18.46 17.57 -15.32
N ALA A 55 17.74 16.64 -15.95
CA ALA A 55 16.47 16.93 -16.60
C ALA A 55 15.34 17.07 -15.55
N ILE A 56 15.30 16.12 -14.61
CA ILE A 56 14.35 16.10 -13.50
C ILE A 56 15.12 15.78 -12.22
N ARG A 57 14.89 16.56 -11.18
CA ARG A 57 15.34 16.29 -9.81
C ARG A 57 14.12 16.06 -8.94
N LEU A 58 14.18 15.03 -8.12
CA LEU A 58 13.12 14.69 -7.20
C LEU A 58 13.71 14.50 -5.80
N ASN A 59 13.27 15.33 -4.86
CA ASN A 59 13.61 15.16 -3.46
C ASN A 59 12.79 14.02 -2.86
N LEU A 60 13.45 12.98 -2.39
CA LEU A 60 12.82 11.76 -1.87
C LEU A 60 12.20 11.94 -0.47
N THR A 61 12.43 13.08 0.17
CA THR A 61 11.89 13.43 1.50
C THR A 61 10.69 14.37 1.40
N THR A 62 10.79 15.41 0.55
CA THR A 62 9.71 16.41 0.38
C THR A 62 8.77 16.08 -0.77
N ASN A 63 9.18 15.19 -1.68
CA ASN A 63 8.56 14.91 -2.99
C ASN A 63 8.52 16.09 -3.96
N GLU A 64 9.32 17.11 -3.72
CA GLU A 64 9.38 18.23 -4.62
C GLU A 64 10.11 17.81 -5.89
N VAL A 65 9.44 18.02 -7.02
CA VAL A 65 10.01 17.81 -8.35
C VAL A 65 10.50 19.16 -8.86
N THR A 66 11.78 19.26 -9.18
CA THR A 66 12.37 20.38 -9.92
C THR A 66 12.75 19.87 -11.30
N TYR A 67 12.50 20.64 -12.36
CA TYR A 67 12.90 20.27 -13.71
C TYR A 67 13.48 21.46 -14.46
N ASN A 68 14.40 21.18 -15.38
CA ASN A 68 15.03 22.20 -16.19
C ASN A 68 14.18 22.47 -17.44
N THR A 69 13.47 23.62 -17.47
CA THR A 69 12.62 24.02 -18.60
C THR A 69 13.42 24.45 -19.83
N TYR A 70 14.68 24.85 -19.66
CA TYR A 70 15.54 25.31 -20.75
C TYR A 70 15.89 24.17 -21.72
N TYR A 71 16.20 22.98 -21.19
CA TYR A 71 16.51 21.79 -21.99
C TYR A 71 15.30 20.85 -22.19
N MET A 72 14.17 21.12 -21.55
CA MET A 72 13.01 20.25 -21.59
C MET A 72 11.70 21.06 -21.60
N PRO A 73 11.31 21.64 -22.76
CA PRO A 73 10.07 22.40 -22.87
C PRO A 73 8.81 21.55 -22.60
N ASN A 74 8.90 20.23 -22.74
CA ASN A 74 7.86 19.25 -22.39
C ASN A 74 8.03 18.64 -20.99
N ALA A 75 8.74 19.32 -20.08
CA ALA A 75 9.06 18.76 -18.76
C ALA A 75 7.85 18.33 -17.95
N ALA A 76 6.76 19.10 -17.99
CA ALA A 76 5.53 18.77 -17.27
C ALA A 76 4.94 17.41 -17.74
N GLN A 77 4.94 17.16 -19.04
CA GLN A 77 4.48 15.88 -19.62
C GLN A 77 5.38 14.71 -19.18
N LYS A 78 6.69 14.95 -19.10
CA LYS A 78 7.64 13.93 -18.62
C LYS A 78 7.45 13.62 -17.14
N VAL A 79 7.22 14.64 -16.30
CA VAL A 79 6.89 14.43 -14.88
C VAL A 79 5.61 13.60 -14.75
N GLU A 80 4.59 13.88 -15.56
CA GLU A 80 3.35 13.09 -15.58
C GLU A 80 3.57 11.64 -16.02
N GLU A 81 4.40 11.40 -17.04
CA GLU A 81 4.80 10.06 -17.50
C GLU A 81 5.47 9.27 -16.37
N LEU A 82 6.41 9.89 -15.65
CA LEU A 82 7.06 9.30 -14.49
C LEU A 82 6.08 8.99 -13.36
N GLN A 83 5.17 9.93 -13.05
CA GLN A 83 4.17 9.75 -12.01
C GLN A 83 3.23 8.58 -12.33
N ASN A 84 2.72 8.51 -13.56
CA ASN A 84 1.83 7.42 -13.99
C ASN A 84 2.53 6.06 -13.89
N GLN A 85 3.79 5.96 -14.35
CA GLN A 85 4.56 4.73 -14.25
C GLN A 85 4.85 4.35 -12.79
N PHE A 86 5.22 5.32 -11.97
CA PHE A 86 5.45 5.13 -10.54
C PHE A 86 4.17 4.63 -9.85
N TYR A 87 3.01 5.24 -10.11
CA TYR A 87 1.75 4.82 -9.50
C TYR A 87 1.37 3.39 -9.88
N ALA A 88 1.52 3.01 -11.15
CA ALA A 88 1.27 1.65 -11.59
C ALA A 88 2.16 0.63 -10.86
N LEU A 89 3.46 0.90 -10.78
CA LEU A 89 4.42 0.04 -10.09
C LEU A 89 4.19 0.02 -8.57
N ASN A 90 3.82 1.15 -7.99
CA ASN A 90 3.55 1.27 -6.56
C ASN A 90 2.29 0.49 -6.16
N ALA A 91 1.23 0.52 -6.98
CA ALA A 91 0.04 -0.30 -6.75
C ALA A 91 0.37 -1.81 -6.80
N ALA A 92 1.23 -2.22 -7.75
CA ALA A 92 1.70 -3.60 -7.84
C ALA A 92 2.58 -3.99 -6.63
N TYR A 93 3.46 -3.09 -6.19
CA TYR A 93 4.28 -3.27 -4.99
C TYR A 93 3.41 -3.41 -3.74
N ALA A 94 2.46 -2.50 -3.54
CA ALA A 94 1.50 -2.55 -2.43
C ALA A 94 0.74 -3.88 -2.39
N LYS A 95 0.24 -4.34 -3.54
CA LYS A 95 -0.41 -5.66 -3.67
C LYS A 95 0.52 -6.78 -3.20
N LYS A 96 1.76 -6.80 -3.69
CA LYS A 96 2.73 -7.86 -3.36
C LYS A 96 3.06 -7.85 -1.86
N SER A 97 3.40 -6.70 -1.31
CA SER A 97 3.73 -6.52 0.12
C SER A 97 2.58 -6.95 1.02
N LEU A 98 1.35 -6.56 0.67
CA LEU A 98 0.15 -6.94 1.41
C LEU A 98 -0.07 -8.46 1.39
N ILE A 99 -0.05 -9.08 0.21
CA ILE A 99 -0.23 -10.53 0.09
C ILE A 99 0.85 -11.27 0.87
N GLN A 100 2.10 -10.83 0.80
CA GLN A 100 3.21 -11.44 1.52
C GLN A 100 3.02 -11.34 3.03
N GLU A 101 2.68 -10.17 3.56
CA GLU A 101 2.53 -9.98 5.01
C GLU A 101 1.34 -10.78 5.56
N PHE A 102 0.21 -10.78 4.86
CA PHE A 102 -0.94 -11.61 5.24
C PHE A 102 -0.63 -13.12 5.16
N LYS A 103 0.14 -13.57 4.16
CA LYS A 103 0.58 -14.97 4.09
C LYS A 103 1.46 -15.38 5.27
N LYS A 104 2.37 -14.51 5.74
CA LYS A 104 3.17 -14.76 6.96
C LYS A 104 2.28 -14.95 8.18
N ARG A 105 1.12 -14.27 8.24
CA ARG A 105 0.10 -14.43 9.29
C ARG A 105 -0.88 -15.57 9.03
N GLY A 106 -0.61 -16.45 8.08
CA GLY A 106 -1.41 -17.65 7.81
C GLY A 106 -2.73 -17.39 7.08
N PHE A 107 -2.80 -16.32 6.28
CA PHE A 107 -3.91 -16.10 5.34
C PHE A 107 -3.57 -16.64 3.96
N ASN A 108 -4.60 -17.08 3.25
CA ASN A 108 -4.49 -17.53 1.87
C ASN A 108 -5.02 -16.47 0.91
N TYR A 109 -4.29 -16.26 -0.19
CA TYR A 109 -4.73 -15.38 -1.27
C TYR A 109 -5.87 -16.02 -2.04
N LYS A 110 -6.91 -15.24 -2.34
CA LYS A 110 -8.02 -15.61 -3.22
C LYS A 110 -8.29 -14.46 -4.21
N PRO A 111 -8.24 -14.71 -5.53
CA PRO A 111 -8.60 -13.69 -6.52
C PRO A 111 -10.09 -13.31 -6.41
N ASN A 112 -10.45 -12.13 -6.90
CA ASN A 112 -11.84 -11.77 -7.12
C ASN A 112 -12.18 -11.98 -8.59
N ASP A 113 -12.73 -13.15 -8.92
CA ASP A 113 -13.00 -13.56 -10.32
C ASP A 113 -14.06 -12.70 -11.02
N HIS A 114 -14.86 -11.94 -10.26
CA HIS A 114 -15.86 -11.01 -10.78
C HIS A 114 -15.36 -9.56 -10.89
N PHE A 115 -14.08 -9.31 -10.56
CA PHE A 115 -13.53 -7.97 -10.63
C PHE A 115 -12.97 -7.66 -12.02
N THR A 116 -13.43 -6.52 -12.56
CA THR A 116 -12.86 -5.91 -13.76
C THR A 116 -12.16 -4.62 -13.34
N PRO A 117 -10.82 -4.49 -13.53
CA PRO A 117 -10.11 -3.26 -13.23
C PRO A 117 -10.73 -2.05 -13.94
N SER A 118 -10.78 -0.92 -13.25
CA SER A 118 -11.23 0.37 -13.79
C SER A 118 -10.07 1.38 -13.82
N THR A 119 -10.36 2.63 -14.20
CA THR A 119 -9.36 3.71 -14.15
C THR A 119 -8.92 4.06 -12.73
N GLU A 120 -9.78 3.80 -11.74
CA GLU A 120 -9.55 4.14 -10.33
C GLU A 120 -9.20 2.90 -9.51
N GLU A 121 -9.98 1.81 -9.63
CA GLU A 121 -9.71 0.56 -8.91
C GLU A 121 -8.86 -0.37 -9.78
N ILE A 122 -7.60 -0.58 -9.37
CA ILE A 122 -6.62 -1.35 -10.16
C ILE A 122 -6.58 -2.82 -9.75
N TYR A 123 -6.71 -3.10 -8.45
CA TYR A 123 -6.75 -4.47 -7.93
C TYR A 123 -7.87 -4.66 -6.94
N CYS A 124 -8.57 -5.79 -7.02
CA CYS A 124 -9.45 -6.28 -5.99
C CYS A 124 -9.20 -7.77 -5.75
N PHE A 125 -9.04 -8.17 -4.49
CA PHE A 125 -8.83 -9.56 -4.11
C PHE A 125 -9.21 -9.80 -2.65
N PHE A 126 -9.13 -11.05 -2.20
CA PHE A 126 -9.43 -11.44 -0.83
C PHE A 126 -8.22 -12.10 -0.17
N MET A 127 -8.05 -11.86 1.12
CA MET A 127 -7.22 -12.69 1.99
C MET A 127 -8.12 -13.49 2.92
N VAL A 128 -7.98 -14.81 2.89
CA VAL A 128 -8.84 -15.75 3.61
C VAL A 128 -8.11 -16.28 4.84
N GLY A 129 -8.66 -16.02 6.02
CA GLY A 129 -8.18 -16.53 7.30
C GLY A 129 -9.08 -17.65 7.80
N ARG A 130 -8.48 -18.67 8.42
CA ARG A 130 -9.22 -19.70 9.16
C ARG A 130 -8.87 -19.62 10.63
N SER A 131 -9.90 -19.64 11.49
CA SER A 131 -9.78 -19.68 12.93
C SER A 131 -9.22 -21.03 13.38
N LYS A 132 -8.41 -21.01 14.43
CA LYS A 132 -7.96 -22.20 15.14
C LYS A 132 -8.81 -22.53 16.37
N ASP A 133 -9.76 -21.67 16.73
CA ASP A 133 -10.68 -21.93 17.84
C ASP A 133 -11.68 -23.02 17.43
N LYS A 134 -11.70 -24.12 18.19
CA LYS A 134 -12.60 -25.26 17.94
C LYS A 134 -14.06 -24.93 18.24
N ASN A 135 -14.31 -23.89 19.04
CA ASN A 135 -15.64 -23.44 19.42
C ASN A 135 -16.19 -22.37 18.46
N GLU A 136 -15.42 -21.96 17.46
CA GLU A 136 -15.89 -21.02 16.44
C GLU A 136 -16.72 -21.78 15.39
N ASP A 137 -18.00 -21.43 15.33
CA ASP A 137 -18.99 -21.97 14.38
C ASP A 137 -18.83 -21.37 12.98
N GLU A 138 -18.26 -20.17 12.87
CA GLU A 138 -17.92 -19.51 11.59
C GLU A 138 -16.41 -19.30 11.46
N PRO A 139 -15.60 -20.37 11.29
CA PRO A 139 -14.14 -20.29 11.39
C PRO A 139 -13.48 -19.66 10.16
N VAL A 140 -14.17 -19.56 9.04
CA VAL A 140 -13.60 -19.02 7.79
C VAL A 140 -14.01 -17.57 7.64
N ALA A 141 -13.02 -16.68 7.53
CA ALA A 141 -13.23 -15.26 7.34
C ALA A 141 -12.47 -14.73 6.13
N GLN A 142 -13.00 -13.68 5.52
CA GLN A 142 -12.43 -13.08 4.32
C GLN A 142 -12.31 -11.57 4.54
N ILE A 143 -11.19 -11.02 4.10
CA ILE A 143 -10.96 -9.58 4.06
C ILE A 143 -10.79 -9.23 2.59
N LYS A 144 -11.69 -8.38 2.07
CA LYS A 144 -11.59 -7.80 0.75
C LYS A 144 -10.58 -6.66 0.78
N PHE A 145 -9.72 -6.63 -0.23
CA PHE A 145 -8.77 -5.56 -0.48
C PHE A 145 -9.03 -4.96 -1.84
N THR A 146 -9.12 -3.64 -1.90
CA THR A 146 -9.16 -2.85 -3.12
C THR A 146 -7.95 -1.91 -3.12
N ILE A 147 -7.19 -1.86 -4.21
CA ILE A 147 -6.06 -0.94 -4.39
C ILE A 147 -6.40 0.03 -5.51
N LEU A 148 -6.36 1.32 -5.18
CA LEU A 148 -6.65 2.39 -6.12
C LEU A 148 -5.40 2.78 -6.93
N LYS A 149 -5.59 3.54 -8.01
CA LYS A 149 -4.53 4.01 -8.92
C LYS A 149 -3.42 4.75 -8.18
N ASP A 150 -3.76 5.58 -7.21
CA ASP A 150 -2.80 6.34 -6.40
C ASP A 150 -2.00 5.46 -5.39
N GLY A 151 -2.38 4.20 -5.24
CA GLY A 151 -1.81 3.27 -4.26
C GLY A 151 -2.53 3.27 -2.90
N THR A 152 -3.64 4.00 -2.77
CA THR A 152 -4.54 3.88 -1.61
C THR A 152 -5.07 2.45 -1.51
N ILE A 153 -5.08 1.90 -0.29
CA ILE A 153 -5.62 0.57 -0.02
C ILE A 153 -6.90 0.71 0.79
N VAL A 154 -7.99 0.15 0.30
CA VAL A 154 -9.27 0.04 1.01
C VAL A 154 -9.48 -1.41 1.39
N THR A 155 -9.86 -1.64 2.64
CA THR A 155 -10.11 -2.98 3.17
C THR A 155 -11.53 -3.07 3.66
N ASP A 156 -12.17 -4.21 3.42
CA ASP A 156 -13.53 -4.44 3.84
C ASP A 156 -13.69 -5.85 4.39
N SER A 157 -14.25 -5.95 5.58
CA SER A 157 -14.46 -7.23 6.26
C SER A 157 -15.82 -7.24 6.95
N ASP A 158 -16.42 -8.43 7.03
CA ASP A 158 -17.66 -8.69 7.75
C ASP A 158 -17.36 -9.30 9.11
N TYR A 159 -17.49 -10.60 9.30
CA TYR A 159 -17.16 -11.24 10.57
C TYR A 159 -15.74 -11.82 10.55
N LEU A 160 -14.89 -11.35 11.46
CA LEU A 160 -13.59 -11.95 11.75
C LEU A 160 -13.60 -12.68 13.10
N PRO A 161 -13.31 -13.99 13.16
CA PRO A 161 -12.98 -14.70 14.40
C PRO A 161 -11.84 -14.03 15.16
N ASN A 162 -11.74 -14.22 16.47
CA ASN A 162 -10.88 -13.38 17.32
C ASN A 162 -9.41 -13.54 16.96
N ASP A 163 -8.96 -14.79 16.80
CA ASP A 163 -7.59 -15.12 16.42
C ASP A 163 -7.27 -14.73 14.97
N VAL A 164 -8.27 -14.72 14.08
CA VAL A 164 -8.13 -14.21 12.71
C VAL A 164 -7.98 -12.69 12.74
N ASN A 165 -8.80 -12.00 13.52
CA ASN A 165 -8.78 -10.55 13.66
C ASN A 165 -7.46 -10.04 14.24
N GLU A 166 -6.94 -10.69 15.28
CA GLU A 166 -5.64 -10.34 15.86
C GLU A 166 -4.51 -10.46 14.82
N ARG A 167 -4.48 -11.57 14.07
CA ARG A 167 -3.50 -11.77 12.99
C ARG A 167 -3.65 -10.78 11.84
N ALA A 168 -4.88 -10.39 11.51
CA ALA A 168 -5.14 -9.37 10.51
C ALA A 168 -4.58 -8.02 10.96
N HIS A 169 -4.83 -7.61 12.20
CA HIS A 169 -4.26 -6.37 12.73
C HIS A 169 -2.73 -6.41 12.74
N ASP A 170 -2.11 -7.52 13.16
CA ASP A 170 -0.65 -7.63 13.17
C ASP A 170 -0.04 -7.50 11.76
N ALA A 171 -0.70 -8.02 10.72
CA ALA A 171 -0.27 -7.82 9.34
C ALA A 171 -0.41 -6.35 8.90
N MET A 172 -1.53 -5.72 9.26
CA MET A 172 -1.81 -4.32 8.91
C MET A 172 -0.87 -3.35 9.63
N ASP A 173 -0.49 -3.61 10.88
CA ASP A 173 0.41 -2.75 11.66
C ASP A 173 1.82 -2.71 11.00
N VAL A 174 2.26 -3.81 10.39
CA VAL A 174 3.49 -3.84 9.56
C VAL A 174 3.30 -3.06 8.26
N LEU A 175 2.12 -3.16 7.63
CA LEU A 175 1.80 -2.38 6.42
C LEU A 175 1.75 -0.88 6.70
N GLU A 176 1.33 -0.43 7.89
CA GLU A 176 1.38 0.99 8.26
C GLU A 176 2.81 1.53 8.21
N GLN A 177 3.78 0.75 8.69
CA GLN A 177 5.20 1.11 8.64
C GLN A 177 5.73 1.14 7.21
N LEU A 178 5.39 0.13 6.40
CA LEU A 178 5.84 0.04 5.02
C LEU A 178 5.26 1.16 4.15
N LEU A 179 3.96 1.45 4.31
CA LEU A 179 3.26 2.47 3.53
C LEU A 179 3.45 3.88 4.11
N GLY A 180 4.06 4.00 5.29
CA GLY A 180 4.28 5.26 6.01
C GLY A 180 2.99 6.03 6.31
N ASN A 181 1.88 5.30 6.53
CA ASN A 181 0.56 5.84 6.80
C ASN A 181 -0.12 5.09 7.93
N LYS A 182 -0.74 5.83 8.85
CA LYS A 182 -1.69 5.24 9.79
C LYS A 182 -2.97 4.87 9.05
N ARG A 183 -3.49 3.68 9.29
CA ARG A 183 -4.77 3.27 8.72
C ARG A 183 -5.90 4.05 9.40
N VAL A 184 -6.90 4.47 8.63
CA VAL A 184 -8.15 5.02 9.15
C VAL A 184 -9.16 3.89 9.20
N MET A 185 -9.68 3.60 10.39
CA MET A 185 -10.63 2.50 10.60
C MET A 185 -12.04 3.05 10.82
N THR A 186 -13.02 2.45 10.15
CA THR A 186 -14.44 2.75 10.30
C THR A 186 -15.17 1.52 10.80
N LYS A 187 -15.85 1.65 11.95
CA LYS A 187 -16.66 0.56 12.51
C LYS A 187 -17.96 0.43 11.71
N LYS A 188 -18.30 -0.80 11.34
CA LYS A 188 -19.60 -1.11 10.73
C LYS A 188 -20.63 -1.46 11.81
N PRO A 189 -21.94 -1.28 11.52
CA PRO A 189 -23.00 -1.81 12.37
C PRO A 189 -22.87 -3.33 12.45
N VAL A 190 -23.08 -3.87 13.65
CA VAL A 190 -22.89 -5.28 13.95
C VAL A 190 -24.25 -5.95 13.90
N PRO A 191 -24.46 -6.97 13.05
CA PRO A 191 -25.72 -7.70 13.05
C PRO A 191 -25.97 -8.37 14.40
N SER A 192 -27.23 -8.38 14.86
CA SER A 192 -27.60 -8.83 16.21
C SER A 192 -27.10 -10.24 16.56
N LYS A 193 -27.03 -11.14 15.57
CA LYS A 193 -26.51 -12.51 15.73
C LYS A 193 -25.03 -12.59 16.15
N TYR A 194 -24.25 -11.52 15.97
CA TYR A 194 -22.82 -11.48 16.31
C TYR A 194 -22.51 -10.71 17.59
N LEU A 195 -23.52 -10.11 18.27
CA LEU A 195 -23.29 -9.32 19.49
C LEU A 195 -22.67 -10.16 20.61
N SER A 196 -23.11 -11.41 20.77
CA SER A 196 -22.55 -12.36 21.75
C SER A 196 -21.12 -12.81 21.42
N LYS A 197 -20.70 -12.69 20.16
CA LYS A 197 -19.35 -13.06 19.70
C LYS A 197 -18.36 -11.89 19.82
N MET A 198 -18.78 -10.69 20.22
CA MET A 198 -17.86 -9.56 20.39
C MET A 198 -16.94 -9.76 21.60
N LYS A 199 -15.63 -9.81 21.35
CA LYS A 199 -14.59 -9.88 22.40
C LYS A 199 -13.63 -8.69 22.25
N PRO A 200 -13.16 -8.08 23.35
CA PRO A 200 -12.10 -7.07 23.28
C PRO A 200 -10.80 -7.70 22.78
N ARG A 201 -9.98 -6.92 22.06
CA ARG A 201 -8.63 -7.35 21.65
C ARG A 201 -7.82 -7.61 22.93
N ARG A 202 -6.99 -8.65 22.97
CA ARG A 202 -6.01 -8.80 24.05
C ARG A 202 -5.10 -7.57 24.04
N VAL A 203 -5.10 -6.80 25.11
CA VAL A 203 -4.10 -5.75 25.33
C VAL A 203 -2.85 -6.47 25.79
N THR A 204 -1.82 -6.50 24.96
CA THR A 204 -0.49 -6.93 25.41
C THR A 204 0.04 -5.83 26.32
N THR A 205 -0.24 -5.92 27.62
CA THR A 205 0.46 -5.11 28.62
C THR A 205 1.92 -5.56 28.56
N GLN A 206 2.79 -4.77 27.93
CA GLN A 206 4.22 -4.95 28.12
C GLN A 206 4.50 -4.59 29.58
N THR A 207 4.58 -5.60 30.44
CA THR A 207 5.13 -5.43 31.78
C THR A 207 6.60 -5.08 31.56
N ILE A 208 6.91 -3.79 31.59
CA ILE A 208 8.30 -3.35 31.67
C ILE A 208 8.75 -3.76 33.07
N GLU A 209 9.45 -4.90 33.16
CA GLU A 209 10.24 -5.20 34.34
C GLU A 209 11.34 -4.15 34.42
N ASN A 210 11.15 -3.14 35.27
CA ASN A 210 12.21 -2.24 35.67
C ASN A 210 13.27 -3.08 36.39
N LYS A 211 14.43 -3.24 35.76
CA LYS A 211 15.67 -3.64 36.42
C LYS A 211 16.18 -2.52 37.31
#